data_AF-A0AAD7XIL9-F1
#
_entry.id   AF-A0AAD7XIL9-F1
#
_cell.length_a   1.000
_cell.length_b   1.000
_cell.length_c   1.000
_cell.angle_alpha   90.00
_cell.angle_beta   90.00
_cell.angle_gamma   90.00
#
_symmetry.space_group_name_H-M   'P 1'
#
loop_
_entity.id
_entity.type
_entity.pdbx_description
1 polymer ?
#
loop_
_entity_poly.entity_id
_entity_poly.type
_entity_poly.pdbx_seq_one_letter_code
_entity_poly.pdbx_strand_id
1 'polypeptide(L)'
;MRSLLLMSSFASTLAFKHHAAERTCRVFATRSRCHALSTARQIKALSTSTVEDKARDAQIFRRLLEEARSIEHSALLGPAVQSQILESNDLTDVVSEIIASRLARATTGIMLPRDKLKEACVRALKEDARPGADVMAIMSRDPAAISYLQCVMFFKGFHATQAQRVSANFWAKGSMSARHVALAIQNRVSELWAVDIHPAAELGGGLLMDHATGIVIGETARVGANCTILHSVTLGGTGKERGDRHPKIGDRVVLGAGATVLGNIHVGDGATVGSQAVVTKDVPEGMTVVGLNKLLDPNISPARQDTVKKRIETWQYEVNGYSI
;
A
#
# COMPACT_ATOMS: atom_id res chain seq x y z
N MET A 1 46.75 -14.41 -52.93
CA MET A 1 46.38 -14.92 -51.59
C MET A 1 45.47 -13.91 -50.93
N ARG A 2 44.18 -14.25 -50.84
CA ARG A 2 43.13 -13.50 -50.16
C ARG A 2 43.28 -13.68 -48.64
N SER A 3 42.72 -12.75 -47.88
CA SER A 3 42.49 -12.79 -46.41
C SER A 3 43.46 -11.97 -45.56
N LEU A 4 43.29 -10.64 -45.55
CA LEU A 4 43.80 -9.75 -44.48
C LEU A 4 43.22 -8.33 -44.60
N LEU A 5 41.89 -8.18 -44.66
CA LEU A 5 41.24 -6.85 -44.73
C LEU A 5 39.77 -6.95 -44.27
N LEU A 6 39.53 -7.41 -43.04
CA LEU A 6 38.17 -7.42 -42.45
C LEU A 6 38.15 -7.47 -40.91
N MET A 7 39.13 -6.85 -40.24
CA MET A 7 39.23 -6.86 -38.77
C MET A 7 39.41 -5.46 -38.14
N SER A 8 39.15 -4.36 -38.86
CA SER A 8 39.28 -3.00 -38.32
C SER A 8 37.98 -2.20 -38.19
N SER A 9 36.83 -2.73 -38.63
CA SER A 9 35.55 -2.00 -38.56
C SER A 9 34.58 -2.48 -37.45
N PHE A 10 34.95 -3.49 -36.66
CA PHE A 10 34.08 -4.02 -35.58
C PHE A 10 34.47 -3.56 -34.16
N ALA A 11 35.71 -3.09 -33.94
CA ALA A 11 36.17 -2.67 -32.61
C ALA A 11 35.63 -1.27 -32.21
N SER A 12 35.41 -0.37 -33.18
CA SER A 12 34.98 1.01 -32.93
C SER A 12 33.51 1.12 -32.53
N THR A 13 32.67 0.19 -32.99
CA THR A 13 31.22 0.17 -32.70
C THR A 13 30.91 -0.47 -31.34
N LEU A 14 31.77 -1.38 -30.86
CA LEU A 14 31.62 -2.04 -29.55
C LEU A 14 32.01 -1.11 -28.40
N ALA A 15 33.07 -0.30 -28.57
CA ALA A 15 33.51 0.69 -27.58
C ALA A 15 32.49 1.82 -27.38
N PHE A 16 31.81 2.26 -28.45
CA PHE A 16 30.76 3.29 -28.35
C PHE A 16 29.49 2.77 -27.67
N LYS A 17 29.14 1.49 -27.87
CA LYS A 17 28.01 0.84 -27.18
C LYS A 17 28.29 0.56 -25.71
N HIS A 18 29.52 0.17 -25.34
CA HIS A 18 29.91 -0.01 -23.93
C HIS A 18 29.94 1.32 -23.17
N HIS A 19 30.45 2.40 -23.76
CA HIS A 19 30.50 3.69 -23.09
C HIS A 19 29.11 4.33 -22.95
N ALA A 20 28.21 4.14 -23.92
CA ALA A 20 26.81 4.52 -23.81
C ALA A 20 26.08 3.69 -22.74
N ALA A 21 26.24 2.35 -22.73
CA ALA A 21 25.62 1.49 -21.73
C ALA A 21 26.08 1.79 -20.30
N GLU A 22 27.37 2.07 -20.08
CA GLU A 22 27.91 2.45 -18.77
C GLU A 22 27.44 3.83 -18.31
N ARG A 23 27.37 4.83 -19.21
CA ARG A 23 26.79 6.14 -18.88
C ARG A 23 25.30 6.03 -18.59
N THR A 24 24.56 5.23 -19.36
CA THR A 24 23.13 5.01 -19.11
C THR A 24 22.94 4.27 -17.78
N CYS A 25 23.73 3.24 -17.47
CA CYS A 25 23.69 2.50 -16.21
C CYS A 25 24.09 3.38 -15.01
N ARG A 26 25.08 4.27 -15.15
CA ARG A 26 25.45 5.24 -14.10
C ARG A 26 24.36 6.29 -13.89
N VAL A 27 23.75 6.81 -14.95
CA VAL A 27 22.62 7.76 -14.86
C VAL A 27 21.36 7.09 -14.29
N PHE A 28 21.11 5.82 -14.63
CA PHE A 28 20.05 5.01 -14.04
C PHE A 28 20.31 4.76 -12.56
N ALA A 29 21.55 4.43 -12.17
CA ALA A 29 21.92 4.21 -10.79
C ALA A 29 21.84 5.50 -9.96
N THR A 30 22.23 6.66 -10.49
CA THR A 30 22.14 7.94 -9.77
C THR A 30 20.71 8.44 -9.63
N ARG A 31 19.88 8.40 -10.68
CA ARG A 31 18.44 8.76 -10.58
C ARG A 31 17.65 7.78 -9.71
N SER A 32 17.93 6.48 -9.83
CA SER A 32 17.37 5.44 -8.96
C SER A 32 17.74 5.64 -7.49
N ARG A 33 18.98 6.04 -7.20
CA ARG A 33 19.42 6.38 -5.85
C ARG A 33 18.77 7.66 -5.34
N CYS A 34 18.67 8.71 -6.14
CA CYS A 34 17.99 9.95 -5.73
C CYS A 34 16.51 9.71 -5.39
N HIS A 35 15.80 8.94 -6.21
CA HIS A 35 14.41 8.60 -5.93
C HIS A 35 14.29 7.68 -4.71
N ALA A 36 15.12 6.64 -4.60
CA ALA A 36 15.14 5.76 -3.43
C ALA A 36 15.47 6.52 -2.12
N LEU A 37 16.38 7.50 -2.16
CA LEU A 37 16.72 8.36 -1.02
C LEU A 37 15.58 9.32 -0.65
N SER A 38 14.82 9.84 -1.63
CA SER A 38 13.63 10.65 -1.35
C SER A 38 12.51 9.79 -0.75
N THR A 39 12.24 8.63 -1.35
CA THR A 39 11.26 7.65 -0.87
C THR A 39 11.61 7.16 0.54
N ALA A 40 12.88 6.83 0.83
CA ALA A 40 13.31 6.39 2.16
C ALA A 40 13.12 7.47 3.24
N ARG A 41 13.46 8.73 2.93
CA ARG A 41 13.28 9.86 3.86
C ARG A 41 11.80 10.17 4.08
N GLN A 42 10.99 10.13 3.03
CA GLN A 42 9.55 10.38 3.11
C GLN A 42 8.79 9.27 3.81
N ILE A 43 9.09 7.99 3.55
CA ILE A 43 8.52 6.85 4.29
C ILE A 43 8.80 7.01 5.78
N LYS A 44 10.04 7.34 6.15
CA LYS A 44 10.43 7.51 7.57
C LYS A 44 9.75 8.71 8.24
N ALA A 45 9.54 9.81 7.51
CA ALA A 45 8.84 10.99 8.01
C ALA A 45 7.33 10.75 8.19
N LEU A 46 6.72 9.89 7.36
CA LEU A 46 5.29 9.59 7.39
C LEU A 46 4.90 8.52 8.44
N SER A 47 5.86 7.87 9.10
CA SER A 47 5.57 6.62 9.83
C SER A 47 5.99 6.59 11.30
N THR A 48 6.78 7.54 11.82
CA THR A 48 7.38 7.36 13.16
C THR A 48 6.32 7.42 14.26
N SER A 49 6.13 6.31 14.98
CA SER A 49 5.11 6.17 16.04
C SER A 49 5.33 7.11 17.23
N THR A 50 4.26 7.78 17.66
CA THR A 50 4.22 8.57 18.89
C THR A 50 3.90 7.71 20.12
N VAL A 51 3.83 8.33 21.30
CA VAL A 51 3.41 7.64 22.54
C VAL A 51 1.94 7.20 22.44
N GLU A 52 1.10 8.05 21.87
CA GLU A 52 -0.33 7.80 21.64
C GLU A 52 -0.54 6.64 20.66
N ASP A 53 0.26 6.58 19.58
CA ASP A 53 0.22 5.45 18.63
C ASP A 53 0.55 4.13 19.32
N LYS A 54 1.59 4.11 20.17
CA LYS A 54 1.99 2.91 20.92
C LYS A 54 0.92 2.48 21.92
N ALA A 55 0.25 3.43 22.57
CA ALA A 55 -0.86 3.15 23.47
C ALA A 55 -2.07 2.56 22.74
N ARG A 56 -2.44 3.13 21.58
CA ARG A 56 -3.47 2.59 20.68
C ARG A 56 -3.14 1.17 20.26
N ASP A 57 -1.92 0.92 19.80
CA ASP A 57 -1.50 -0.40 19.30
C ASP A 57 -1.50 -1.45 20.42
N ALA A 58 -1.10 -1.07 21.64
CA ALA A 58 -1.21 -1.93 22.82
C ALA A 58 -2.66 -2.24 23.20
N GLN A 59 -3.59 -1.29 23.02
CA GLN A 59 -5.02 -1.53 23.24
C GLN A 59 -5.60 -2.49 22.19
N ILE A 60 -5.30 -2.27 20.91
CA ILE A 60 -5.68 -3.18 19.81
C ILE A 60 -5.17 -4.58 20.10
N PHE A 61 -3.90 -4.71 20.48
CA PHE A 61 -3.29 -6.00 20.78
C PHE A 61 -3.98 -6.72 21.94
N ARG A 62 -4.31 -6.01 23.04
CA ARG A 62 -5.06 -6.60 24.16
C ARG A 62 -6.43 -7.14 23.71
N ARG A 63 -7.19 -6.35 22.94
CA ARG A 63 -8.49 -6.77 22.40
C ARG A 63 -8.35 -7.98 21.47
N LEU A 64 -7.31 -7.98 20.64
CA LEU A 64 -7.00 -9.08 19.76
C LEU A 64 -6.71 -10.38 20.53
N LEU A 65 -5.96 -10.30 21.63
CA LEU A 65 -5.71 -11.45 22.51
C LEU A 65 -7.00 -11.97 23.19
N GLU A 66 -7.87 -11.07 23.65
CA GLU A 66 -9.17 -11.44 24.23
C GLU A 66 -10.05 -12.19 23.22
N GLU A 67 -10.18 -11.64 22.01
CA GLU A 67 -10.95 -12.23 20.92
C GLU A 67 -10.33 -13.55 20.44
N ALA A 68 -9.01 -13.63 20.36
CA ALA A 68 -8.28 -14.84 19.99
C ALA A 68 -8.52 -15.99 20.97
N ARG A 69 -8.45 -15.74 22.28
CA ARG A 69 -8.73 -16.73 23.32
C ARG A 69 -10.15 -17.29 23.22
N SER A 70 -11.12 -16.46 22.81
CA SER A 70 -12.51 -16.93 22.65
C SER A 70 -12.68 -18.04 21.61
N ILE A 71 -11.73 -18.20 20.68
CA ILE A 71 -11.76 -19.22 19.63
C ILE A 71 -10.56 -20.17 19.66
N GLU A 72 -9.71 -20.14 20.70
CA GLU A 72 -8.46 -20.91 20.76
C GLU A 72 -8.68 -22.43 20.75
N HIS A 73 -9.83 -22.89 21.24
CA HIS A 73 -10.25 -24.30 21.22
C HIS A 73 -10.92 -24.72 19.91
N SER A 74 -11.07 -23.81 18.93
CA SER A 74 -11.59 -24.15 17.62
C SER A 74 -10.70 -25.19 16.94
N ALA A 75 -11.26 -26.34 16.56
CA ALA A 75 -10.51 -27.37 15.85
C ALA A 75 -9.93 -26.89 14.51
N LEU A 76 -10.55 -25.88 13.89
CA LEU A 76 -10.15 -25.34 12.58
C LEU A 76 -9.21 -24.15 12.68
N LEU A 77 -9.38 -23.30 13.69
CA LEU A 77 -8.66 -22.02 13.81
C LEU A 77 -7.70 -21.96 15.00
N GLY A 78 -7.89 -22.79 16.01
CA GLY A 78 -7.09 -22.80 17.24
C GLY A 78 -5.59 -22.82 16.99
N PRO A 79 -5.04 -23.75 16.18
CA PRO A 79 -3.61 -23.77 15.87
C PRO A 79 -3.09 -22.49 15.19
N ALA A 80 -3.89 -21.89 14.30
CA ALA A 80 -3.51 -20.66 13.61
C ALA A 80 -3.54 -19.46 14.56
N VAL A 81 -4.55 -19.37 15.43
CA VAL A 81 -4.68 -18.31 16.43
C VAL A 81 -3.58 -18.42 17.49
N GLN A 82 -3.29 -19.63 17.96
CA GLN A 82 -2.23 -19.90 18.91
C GLN A 82 -0.87 -19.40 18.38
N SER A 83 -0.47 -19.91 17.21
CA SER A 83 0.85 -19.60 16.62
C SER A 83 0.96 -18.18 16.07
N GLN A 84 -0.13 -17.60 15.55
CA GLN A 84 -0.08 -16.28 14.89
C GLN A 84 -0.41 -15.11 15.80
N ILE A 85 -1.09 -15.35 16.93
CA ILE A 85 -1.64 -14.29 17.78
C ILE A 85 -1.24 -14.48 19.24
N LEU A 86 -1.60 -15.61 19.86
CA LEU A 86 -1.42 -15.80 21.31
C LEU A 86 0.04 -15.90 21.75
N GLU A 87 0.92 -16.36 20.87
CA GLU A 87 2.37 -16.45 21.09
C GLU A 87 3.14 -15.17 20.69
N SER A 88 2.45 -14.18 20.11
CA SER A 88 3.07 -12.92 19.69
C SER A 88 3.22 -11.95 20.86
N ASN A 89 4.15 -11.01 20.74
CA ASN A 89 4.48 -10.08 21.83
C ASN A 89 3.73 -8.74 21.75
N ASP A 90 3.39 -8.29 20.55
CA ASP A 90 2.70 -7.04 20.27
C ASP A 90 1.98 -7.08 18.92
N LEU A 91 1.26 -6.01 18.57
CA LEU A 91 0.54 -5.89 17.30
C LEU A 91 1.47 -6.05 16.08
N THR A 92 2.70 -5.52 16.15
CA THR A 92 3.66 -5.60 15.05
C THR A 92 4.09 -7.04 14.80
N ASP A 93 4.35 -7.80 15.87
CA ASP A 93 4.72 -9.21 15.81
C ASP A 93 3.58 -10.03 15.19
N VAL A 94 2.33 -9.83 15.63
CA VAL A 94 1.15 -10.49 15.06
C VAL A 94 1.02 -10.22 13.56
N VAL A 95 1.05 -8.94 13.16
CA VAL A 95 0.92 -8.54 11.76
C VAL A 95 2.07 -9.14 10.93
N SER A 96 3.29 -9.12 11.46
CA SER A 96 4.47 -9.68 10.79
C SER A 96 4.39 -11.19 10.62
N GLU A 97 3.93 -11.90 11.64
CA GLU A 97 3.70 -13.34 11.67
C GLU A 97 2.65 -13.76 10.63
N ILE A 98 1.50 -13.09 10.61
CA ILE A 98 0.40 -13.30 9.66
C ILE A 98 0.85 -13.11 8.22
N ILE A 99 1.55 -12.00 7.93
CA ILE A 99 2.01 -11.65 6.57
C ILE A 99 3.10 -12.62 6.12
N ALA A 100 4.11 -12.87 6.94
CA ALA A 100 5.23 -13.73 6.58
C ALA A 100 4.75 -15.16 6.32
N SER A 101 3.87 -15.70 7.16
CA SER A 101 3.32 -17.04 7.01
C SER A 101 2.43 -17.17 5.77
N ARG A 102 1.74 -16.11 5.33
CA ARG A 102 0.96 -16.11 4.07
C ARG A 102 1.86 -15.97 2.84
N LEU A 103 2.76 -14.99 2.82
CA LEU A 103 3.67 -14.74 1.70
C LEU A 103 4.65 -15.89 1.44
N ALA A 104 5.06 -16.63 2.47
CA ALA A 104 5.93 -17.79 2.33
C ALA A 104 5.25 -19.01 1.69
N ARG A 105 3.91 -19.07 1.73
CA ARG A 105 3.13 -20.16 1.13
C ARG A 105 2.98 -19.91 -0.37
N ALA A 106 4.04 -20.25 -1.09
CA ALA A 106 4.10 -20.13 -2.54
C ALA A 106 3.37 -21.29 -3.24
N THR A 107 2.44 -20.98 -4.15
CA THR A 107 1.95 -21.93 -5.18
C THR A 107 2.77 -21.85 -6.47
N THR A 108 3.44 -20.72 -6.70
CA THR A 108 4.30 -20.43 -7.85
C THR A 108 5.76 -20.36 -7.38
N GLY A 109 6.67 -21.11 -8.01
CA GLY A 109 8.01 -21.55 -7.51
C GLY A 109 9.02 -20.55 -6.91
N ILE A 110 8.68 -19.29 -6.63
CA ILE A 110 9.51 -18.36 -5.84
C ILE A 110 9.28 -18.62 -4.35
N MET A 111 10.20 -19.33 -3.70
CA MET A 111 10.16 -19.57 -2.26
C MET A 111 10.78 -18.40 -1.49
N LEU A 112 9.98 -17.73 -0.65
CA LEU A 112 10.46 -16.73 0.31
C LEU A 112 10.64 -17.41 1.66
N PRO A 113 11.86 -17.45 2.23
CA PRO A 113 12.09 -18.08 3.53
C PRO A 113 11.28 -17.36 4.62
N ARG A 114 10.35 -18.09 5.23
CA ARG A 114 9.35 -17.57 6.15
C ARG A 114 9.95 -16.78 7.33
N ASP A 115 10.99 -17.30 7.97
CA ASP A 115 11.61 -16.64 9.13
C ASP A 115 12.35 -15.36 8.75
N LYS A 116 13.04 -15.36 7.60
CA LYS A 116 13.68 -14.15 7.07
C LYS A 116 12.67 -13.10 6.65
N LEU A 117 11.51 -13.54 6.18
CA LEU A 117 10.41 -12.64 5.88
C LEU A 117 9.81 -12.05 7.15
N LYS A 118 9.61 -12.84 8.22
CA LYS A 118 9.15 -12.33 9.53
C LYS A 118 10.13 -11.29 10.07
N GLU A 119 11.44 -11.58 10.09
CA GLU A 119 12.48 -10.64 10.51
C GLU A 119 12.45 -9.32 9.71
N ALA A 120 12.13 -9.41 8.41
CA ALA A 120 12.00 -8.23 7.55
C ALA A 120 10.72 -7.43 7.84
N CYS A 121 9.59 -8.11 8.05
CA CYS A 121 8.32 -7.49 8.42
C CYS A 121 8.44 -6.73 9.74
N VAL A 122 8.94 -7.38 10.80
CA VAL A 122 9.12 -6.75 12.12
C VAL A 122 9.99 -5.50 11.99
N ARG A 123 11.12 -5.59 11.30
CA ARG A 123 12.03 -4.45 11.12
C ARG A 123 11.39 -3.29 10.34
N ALA A 124 10.56 -3.60 9.35
CA ALA A 124 9.91 -2.59 8.53
C ALA A 124 8.77 -1.89 9.28
N LEU A 125 8.09 -2.60 10.19
CA LEU A 125 6.86 -2.13 10.85
C LEU A 125 7.05 -1.68 12.30
N LYS A 126 8.16 -2.02 12.97
CA LYS A 126 8.37 -1.80 14.42
C LYS A 126 8.12 -0.36 14.91
N GLU A 127 8.49 0.64 14.12
CA GLU A 127 8.26 2.06 14.47
C GLU A 127 7.27 2.72 13.51
N ASP A 128 6.48 1.92 12.79
CA ASP A 128 5.46 2.39 11.85
C ASP A 128 4.11 2.48 12.57
N ALA A 129 3.58 3.69 12.73
CA ALA A 129 2.27 3.93 13.33
C ALA A 129 1.10 3.44 12.47
N ARG A 130 1.33 3.22 11.17
CA ARG A 130 0.25 3.08 10.21
C ARG A 130 -0.53 1.75 10.30
N PRO A 131 0.04 0.58 10.66
CA PRO A 131 -0.74 -0.65 10.82
C PRO A 131 -1.87 -0.52 11.83
N GLY A 132 -1.61 0.05 13.01
CA GLY A 132 -2.65 0.31 14.00
C GLY A 132 -3.67 1.34 13.55
N ALA A 133 -3.22 2.41 12.87
CA ALA A 133 -4.13 3.38 12.26
C ALA A 133 -5.07 2.74 11.23
N ASP A 134 -4.57 1.84 10.38
CA ASP A 134 -5.39 1.12 9.40
C ASP A 134 -6.42 0.22 10.08
N VAL A 135 -6.05 -0.49 11.16
CA VAL A 135 -7.00 -1.29 11.94
C VAL A 135 -8.14 -0.41 12.47
N MET A 136 -7.83 0.73 13.09
CA MET A 136 -8.85 1.66 13.57
C MET A 136 -9.73 2.21 12.44
N ALA A 137 -9.12 2.50 11.30
CA ALA A 137 -9.83 3.04 10.16
C ALA A 137 -10.75 2.01 9.49
N ILE A 138 -10.45 0.71 9.61
CA ILE A 138 -11.34 -0.38 9.22
C ILE A 138 -12.49 -0.49 10.23
N MET A 139 -12.17 -0.62 11.54
CA MET A 139 -13.18 -0.78 12.59
C MET A 139 -14.19 0.36 12.65
N SER A 140 -13.80 1.57 12.25
CA SER A 140 -14.68 2.75 12.25
C SER A 140 -15.51 2.92 10.98
N ARG A 141 -15.05 2.42 9.83
CA ARG A 141 -15.65 2.74 8.51
C ARG A 141 -16.25 1.54 7.80
N ASP A 142 -15.91 0.32 8.18
CA ASP A 142 -16.52 -0.90 7.69
C ASP A 142 -17.55 -1.42 8.70
N PRO A 143 -18.86 -1.28 8.44
CA PRO A 143 -19.91 -1.79 9.32
C PRO A 143 -19.87 -3.32 9.50
N ALA A 144 -19.21 -4.07 8.61
CA ALA A 144 -19.05 -5.51 8.70
C ALA A 144 -17.84 -5.94 9.56
N ALA A 145 -16.98 -4.99 9.94
CA ALA A 145 -15.85 -5.21 10.83
C ALA A 145 -16.31 -5.19 12.30
N ILE A 146 -16.73 -6.35 12.80
CA ILE A 146 -17.31 -6.49 14.14
C ILE A 146 -16.28 -6.85 15.23
N SER A 147 -15.04 -7.18 14.85
CA SER A 147 -13.97 -7.54 15.79
C SER A 147 -12.57 -7.23 15.23
N TYR A 148 -11.60 -7.00 16.12
CA TYR A 148 -10.20 -6.76 15.74
C TYR A 148 -9.55 -8.00 15.13
N LEU A 149 -9.89 -9.19 15.64
CA LEU A 149 -9.48 -10.48 15.14
C LEU A 149 -9.91 -10.69 13.69
N GLN A 150 -11.15 -10.34 13.36
CA GLN A 150 -11.64 -10.44 11.99
C GLN A 150 -10.81 -9.58 11.03
N CYS A 151 -10.57 -8.32 11.41
CA CYS A 151 -9.76 -7.38 10.63
C CYS A 151 -8.33 -7.89 10.44
N VAL A 152 -7.62 -8.18 11.53
CA VAL A 152 -6.19 -8.53 11.49
C VAL A 152 -5.97 -9.91 10.85
N MET A 153 -6.86 -10.89 11.07
CA MET A 153 -6.66 -12.26 10.60
C MET A 153 -7.18 -12.50 9.17
N PHE A 154 -8.25 -11.83 8.73
CA PHE A 154 -8.95 -12.21 7.50
C PHE A 154 -9.00 -11.13 6.42
N PHE A 155 -8.80 -9.85 6.75
CA PHE A 155 -8.98 -8.79 5.76
C PHE A 155 -7.77 -8.66 4.85
N LYS A 156 -7.92 -9.16 3.62
CA LYS A 156 -6.85 -9.16 2.63
C LYS A 156 -6.39 -7.76 2.19
N GLY A 157 -7.27 -6.75 2.23
CA GLY A 157 -6.88 -5.37 1.95
C GLY A 157 -5.91 -4.82 3.00
N PHE A 158 -6.14 -5.16 4.27
CA PHE A 158 -5.21 -4.86 5.35
C PHE A 158 -3.87 -5.58 5.14
N HIS A 159 -3.88 -6.90 4.87
CA HIS A 159 -2.65 -7.67 4.62
C HIS A 159 -1.85 -7.13 3.43
N ALA A 160 -2.51 -6.81 2.33
CA ALA A 160 -1.86 -6.26 1.13
C ALA A 160 -1.21 -4.89 1.41
N THR A 161 -1.88 -4.03 2.16
CA THR A 161 -1.34 -2.71 2.57
C THR A 161 -0.08 -2.88 3.41
N GLN A 162 -0.10 -3.76 4.41
CA GLN A 162 1.06 -3.99 5.29
C GLN A 162 2.22 -4.64 4.53
N ALA A 163 1.95 -5.64 3.69
CA ALA A 163 2.96 -6.28 2.84
C ALA A 163 3.58 -5.30 1.83
N GLN A 164 2.80 -4.37 1.30
CA GLN A 164 3.32 -3.28 0.45
C GLN A 164 4.31 -2.40 1.22
N ARG A 165 4.03 -2.04 2.47
CA ARG A 165 4.95 -1.25 3.31
C ARG A 165 6.27 -1.97 3.57
N VAL A 166 6.22 -3.29 3.78
CA VAL A 166 7.44 -4.13 3.86
C VAL A 166 8.19 -4.12 2.53
N SER A 167 7.49 -4.27 1.41
CA SER A 167 8.08 -4.20 0.07
C SER A 167 8.73 -2.84 -0.22
N ALA A 168 8.07 -1.75 0.17
CA ALA A 168 8.57 -0.39 0.05
C ALA A 168 9.87 -0.17 0.85
N ASN A 169 10.02 -0.80 2.02
CA ASN A 169 11.27 -0.76 2.78
C ASN A 169 12.45 -1.39 2.01
N PHE A 170 12.23 -2.50 1.30
CA PHE A 170 13.24 -3.08 0.43
C PHE A 170 13.53 -2.18 -0.78
N TRP A 171 12.49 -1.62 -1.40
CA TRP A 171 12.64 -0.70 -2.53
C TRP A 171 13.48 0.53 -2.18
N ALA A 172 13.26 1.09 -0.99
CA ALA A 172 13.95 2.26 -0.45
C ALA A 172 15.47 2.05 -0.25
N LYS A 173 15.95 0.81 -0.14
CA LYS A 173 17.40 0.50 -0.06
C LYS A 173 18.13 0.83 -1.35
N GLY A 174 17.43 0.92 -2.49
CA GLY A 174 17.97 1.36 -3.77
C GLY A 174 18.95 0.41 -4.48
N SER A 175 19.37 -0.69 -3.86
CA SER A 175 20.16 -1.74 -4.52
C SER A 175 19.29 -2.60 -5.43
N MET A 176 19.85 -3.10 -6.51
CA MET A 176 19.12 -3.98 -7.45
C MET A 176 18.64 -5.27 -6.78
N SER A 177 19.44 -5.84 -5.89
CA SER A 177 19.06 -7.03 -5.12
C SER A 177 17.83 -6.77 -4.24
N ALA A 178 17.80 -5.62 -3.53
CA ALA A 178 16.66 -5.28 -2.69
C ALA A 178 15.40 -4.98 -3.51
N ARG A 179 15.55 -4.35 -4.69
CA ARG A 179 14.42 -4.13 -5.62
C ARG A 179 13.81 -5.45 -6.11
N HIS A 180 14.62 -6.46 -6.43
CA HIS A 180 14.08 -7.76 -6.82
C HIS A 180 13.31 -8.44 -5.67
N VAL A 181 13.76 -8.28 -4.42
CA VAL A 181 13.00 -8.75 -3.26
C VAL A 181 11.66 -8.00 -3.13
N ALA A 182 11.67 -6.67 -3.30
CA ALA A 182 10.44 -5.87 -3.26
C ALA A 182 9.43 -6.31 -4.34
N LEU A 183 9.90 -6.53 -5.57
CA LEU A 183 9.07 -7.01 -6.68
C LEU A 183 8.56 -8.45 -6.46
N ALA A 184 9.36 -9.32 -5.85
CA ALA A 184 8.91 -10.66 -5.47
C ALA A 184 7.79 -10.60 -4.43
N ILE A 185 7.89 -9.70 -3.44
CA ILE A 185 6.81 -9.46 -2.47
C ILE A 185 5.57 -8.89 -3.16
N GLN A 186 5.70 -7.88 -4.02
CA GLN A 186 4.58 -7.31 -4.79
C GLN A 186 3.85 -8.39 -5.59
N ASN A 187 4.59 -9.23 -6.31
CA ASN A 187 3.99 -10.29 -7.11
C ASN A 187 3.24 -11.29 -6.23
N ARG A 188 3.79 -11.67 -5.07
CA ARG A 188 3.11 -12.55 -4.12
C ARG A 188 1.85 -11.91 -3.52
N VAL A 189 1.86 -10.61 -3.27
CA VAL A 189 0.67 -9.85 -2.82
C VAL A 189 -0.43 -9.93 -3.88
N SER A 190 -0.08 -9.76 -5.15
CA SER A 190 -1.00 -9.87 -6.29
C SER A 190 -1.62 -11.26 -6.39
N GLU A 191 -0.81 -12.33 -6.26
CA GLU A 191 -1.31 -13.71 -6.32
C GLU A 191 -2.23 -14.08 -5.15
N LEU A 192 -1.86 -13.72 -3.91
CA LEU A 192 -2.59 -14.16 -2.72
C LEU A 192 -3.84 -13.34 -2.44
N TRP A 193 -3.78 -12.03 -2.69
CA TRP A 193 -4.83 -11.11 -2.27
C TRP A 193 -5.52 -10.41 -3.44
N ALA A 194 -5.04 -10.62 -4.67
CA ALA A 194 -5.53 -9.94 -5.88
C ALA A 194 -5.41 -8.42 -5.78
N VAL A 195 -4.30 -7.94 -5.22
CA VAL A 195 -3.96 -6.52 -5.07
C VAL A 195 -2.58 -6.28 -5.65
N ASP A 196 -2.44 -5.38 -6.62
CA ASP A 196 -1.16 -5.05 -7.23
C ASP A 196 -0.76 -3.61 -6.92
N ILE A 197 0.15 -3.44 -5.96
CA ILE A 197 0.66 -2.13 -5.58
C ILE A 197 2.17 -2.11 -5.76
N HIS A 198 2.64 -1.20 -6.60
CA HIS A 198 4.07 -1.06 -6.84
C HIS A 198 4.80 -0.68 -5.54
N PRO A 199 6.00 -1.24 -5.25
CA PRO A 199 6.74 -0.97 -4.02
C PRO A 199 7.15 0.51 -3.83
N ALA A 200 7.23 1.25 -4.94
CA ALA A 200 7.53 2.68 -4.93
C ALA A 200 6.31 3.58 -4.65
N ALA A 201 5.08 3.04 -4.73
CA ALA A 201 3.88 3.80 -4.45
C ALA A 201 3.88 4.24 -2.98
N GLU A 202 3.43 5.48 -2.74
CA GLU A 202 3.42 6.06 -1.40
C GLU A 202 2.02 5.93 -0.81
N LEU A 203 1.90 5.23 0.32
CA LEU A 203 0.65 4.99 1.02
C LEU A 203 0.68 5.64 2.42
N GLY A 204 -0.31 6.47 2.71
CA GLY A 204 -0.57 6.99 4.06
C GLY A 204 -1.01 5.92 5.06
N GLY A 205 -1.28 6.33 6.30
CA GLY A 205 -1.91 5.51 7.34
C GLY A 205 -3.42 5.74 7.41
N GLY A 206 -4.12 4.86 8.12
CA GLY A 206 -5.58 4.93 8.26
C GLY A 206 -6.31 4.53 6.98
N LEU A 207 -5.75 3.60 6.20
CA LEU A 207 -6.35 3.15 4.94
C LEU A 207 -7.39 2.06 5.19
N LEU A 208 -8.49 2.10 4.42
CA LEU A 208 -9.44 1.01 4.27
C LEU A 208 -9.41 0.57 2.81
N MET A 209 -8.86 -0.62 2.55
CA MET A 209 -8.99 -1.30 1.26
C MET A 209 -10.10 -2.35 1.38
N ASP A 210 -11.33 -1.94 1.11
CA ASP A 210 -12.50 -2.77 1.30
C ASP A 210 -12.74 -3.70 0.11
N HIS A 211 -12.96 -4.98 0.41
CA HIS A 211 -12.96 -6.15 -0.48
C HIS A 211 -11.66 -6.35 -1.29
N ALA A 212 -10.92 -5.30 -1.63
CA ALA A 212 -9.60 -5.17 -2.22
C ALA A 212 -9.34 -5.84 -3.58
N THR A 213 -10.15 -6.81 -4.00
CA THR A 213 -9.95 -7.57 -5.25
C THR A 213 -9.82 -6.63 -6.46
N GLY A 214 -8.73 -6.77 -7.20
CA GLY A 214 -8.47 -6.02 -8.43
C GLY A 214 -7.99 -4.59 -8.21
N ILE A 215 -7.61 -4.19 -6.99
CA ILE A 215 -6.95 -2.90 -6.78
C ILE A 215 -5.58 -2.89 -7.48
N VAL A 216 -5.32 -1.85 -8.27
CA VAL A 216 -4.04 -1.61 -8.96
C VAL A 216 -3.54 -0.20 -8.64
N ILE A 217 -2.34 -0.08 -8.07
CA ILE A 217 -1.72 1.21 -7.73
C ILE A 217 -0.29 1.26 -8.28
N GLY A 218 -0.06 2.16 -9.23
CA GLY A 218 1.18 2.22 -9.98
C GLY A 218 2.34 2.94 -9.28
N GLU A 219 3.53 2.84 -9.90
CA GLU A 219 4.85 3.21 -9.35
C GLU A 219 4.93 4.59 -8.70
N THR A 220 4.35 5.62 -9.33
CA THR A 220 4.51 7.01 -8.90
C THR A 220 3.24 7.57 -8.25
N ALA A 221 2.32 6.67 -7.87
CA ALA A 221 1.09 7.06 -7.20
C ALA A 221 1.39 7.50 -5.77
N ARG A 222 0.67 8.51 -5.30
CA ARG A 222 0.60 8.87 -3.89
C ARG A 222 -0.84 8.70 -3.44
N VAL A 223 -1.03 8.02 -2.32
CA VAL A 223 -2.29 7.94 -1.60
C VAL A 223 -2.07 8.56 -0.24
N GLY A 224 -2.82 9.63 0.03
CA GLY A 224 -2.84 10.33 1.30
C GLY A 224 -3.26 9.42 2.46
N ALA A 225 -3.25 10.00 3.65
CA ALA A 225 -3.79 9.32 4.80
C ALA A 225 -5.29 9.07 4.59
N ASN A 226 -5.82 8.09 5.32
CA ASN A 226 -7.22 8.14 5.67
C ASN A 226 -8.20 7.92 4.51
N CYS A 227 -7.71 7.38 3.40
CA CYS A 227 -8.50 7.07 2.23
C CYS A 227 -9.30 5.77 2.40
N THR A 228 -10.44 5.69 1.72
CA THR A 228 -11.19 4.45 1.50
C THR A 228 -11.09 4.08 0.04
N ILE A 229 -10.66 2.85 -0.24
CA ILE A 229 -10.46 2.30 -1.58
C ILE A 229 -11.27 1.03 -1.70
N LEU A 230 -12.31 1.04 -2.53
CA LEU A 230 -13.13 -0.14 -2.78
C LEU A 230 -12.47 -1.07 -3.82
N HIS A 231 -13.08 -2.23 -4.04
CA HIS A 231 -12.57 -3.21 -5.00
C HIS A 231 -12.43 -2.63 -6.42
N SER A 232 -11.49 -3.21 -7.18
CA SER A 232 -11.27 -2.94 -8.61
C SER A 232 -10.88 -1.49 -8.94
N VAL A 233 -10.42 -0.71 -7.96
CA VAL A 233 -9.91 0.64 -8.18
C VAL A 233 -8.55 0.61 -8.88
N THR A 234 -8.37 1.44 -9.90
CA THR A 234 -7.10 1.60 -10.61
C THR A 234 -6.55 3.01 -10.45
N LEU A 235 -5.34 3.15 -9.91
CA LEU A 235 -4.53 4.37 -9.91
C LEU A 235 -3.39 4.18 -10.91
N GLY A 236 -3.69 4.44 -12.18
CA GLY A 236 -2.90 4.03 -13.34
C GLY A 236 -2.19 5.16 -14.05
N GLY A 237 -1.22 4.79 -14.90
CA GLY A 237 -0.53 5.73 -15.79
C GLY A 237 -1.22 5.92 -17.14
N THR A 238 -0.86 6.98 -17.85
CA THR A 238 -1.20 7.16 -19.26
C THR A 238 0.05 7.04 -20.14
N GLY A 239 -0.01 6.21 -21.18
CA GLY A 239 1.10 6.04 -22.14
C GLY A 239 2.28 5.20 -21.65
N LYS A 240 3.41 5.32 -22.35
CA LYS A 240 4.62 4.48 -22.20
C LYS A 240 5.83 5.22 -21.62
N GLU A 241 5.69 6.51 -21.35
CA GLU A 241 6.79 7.36 -20.90
C GLU A 241 7.15 7.08 -19.44
N ARG A 242 8.44 7.23 -19.13
CA ARG A 242 8.94 7.15 -17.76
C ARG A 242 8.82 8.51 -17.08
N GLY A 243 8.62 8.50 -15.77
CA GLY A 243 8.46 9.72 -14.97
C GLY A 243 7.19 9.67 -14.14
N ASP A 244 6.85 10.82 -13.58
CA ASP A 244 5.67 10.95 -12.75
C ASP A 244 4.39 10.93 -13.60
N ARG A 245 3.66 9.83 -13.51
CA ARG A 245 2.57 9.48 -14.44
C ARG A 245 1.33 8.92 -13.78
N HIS A 246 1.31 8.78 -12.46
CA HIS A 246 0.20 8.19 -11.70
C HIS A 246 -0.44 9.22 -10.77
N PRO A 247 -1.67 8.97 -10.31
CA PRO A 247 -2.44 9.95 -9.53
C PRO A 247 -1.82 10.34 -8.19
N LYS A 248 -2.14 11.55 -7.74
CA LYS A 248 -1.89 12.07 -6.40
C LYS A 248 -3.23 12.19 -5.69
N ILE A 249 -3.54 11.18 -4.89
CA ILE A 249 -4.76 11.13 -4.09
C ILE A 249 -4.45 11.81 -2.75
N GLY A 250 -5.21 12.86 -2.44
CA GLY A 250 -5.14 13.59 -1.18
C GLY A 250 -5.65 12.77 0.01
N ASP A 251 -5.74 13.42 1.16
CA ASP A 251 -6.20 12.78 2.38
C ASP A 251 -7.72 12.61 2.37
N ARG A 252 -8.24 11.58 3.05
CA ARG A 252 -9.69 11.38 3.27
C ARG A 252 -10.50 11.16 1.99
N VAL A 253 -9.84 10.82 0.89
CA VAL A 253 -10.51 10.55 -0.39
C VAL A 253 -11.23 9.19 -0.33
N VAL A 254 -12.43 9.15 -0.90
CA VAL A 254 -13.18 7.90 -1.13
C VAL A 254 -13.11 7.53 -2.61
N LEU A 255 -12.50 6.40 -2.93
CA LEU A 255 -12.44 5.81 -4.26
C LEU A 255 -13.46 4.69 -4.36
N GLY A 256 -14.57 4.96 -5.08
CA GLY A 256 -15.67 4.03 -5.27
C GLY A 256 -15.29 2.78 -6.07
N ALA A 257 -16.12 1.75 -6.00
CA ALA A 257 -15.86 0.45 -6.60
C ALA A 257 -15.64 0.57 -8.12
N GLY A 258 -14.56 -0.01 -8.62
CA GLY A 258 -14.22 0.04 -10.05
C GLY A 258 -13.78 1.41 -10.58
N ALA A 259 -13.56 2.40 -9.70
CA ALA A 259 -13.09 3.72 -10.13
C ALA A 259 -11.69 3.63 -10.76
N THR A 260 -11.49 4.34 -11.86
CA THR A 260 -10.24 4.36 -12.61
C THR A 260 -9.74 5.80 -12.71
N VAL A 261 -8.61 6.09 -12.07
CA VAL A 261 -7.96 7.40 -12.06
C VAL A 261 -6.64 7.28 -12.82
N LEU A 262 -6.49 8.04 -13.91
CA LEU A 262 -5.39 7.86 -14.86
C LEU A 262 -4.58 9.13 -15.07
N GLY A 263 -3.26 8.98 -15.07
CA GLY A 263 -2.31 10.06 -15.33
C GLY A 263 -1.84 10.75 -14.06
N ASN A 264 -0.88 11.67 -14.21
CA ASN A 264 -0.41 12.49 -13.12
C ASN A 264 -1.39 13.64 -12.84
N ILE A 265 -2.50 13.30 -12.18
CA ILE A 265 -3.56 14.23 -11.79
C ILE A 265 -3.74 14.23 -10.28
N HIS A 266 -4.32 15.31 -9.75
CA HIS A 266 -4.59 15.49 -8.33
C HIS A 266 -6.06 15.23 -8.02
N VAL A 267 -6.31 14.42 -7.00
CA VAL A 267 -7.64 14.28 -6.39
C VAL A 267 -7.53 14.88 -4.99
N GLY A 268 -8.10 16.07 -4.81
CA GLY A 268 -7.97 16.86 -3.59
C GLY A 268 -8.58 16.19 -2.36
N ASP A 269 -8.21 16.69 -1.18
CA ASP A 269 -8.62 16.10 0.10
C ASP A 269 -10.14 15.99 0.24
N GLY A 270 -10.61 14.95 0.92
CA GLY A 270 -12.05 14.71 1.16
C GLY A 270 -12.89 14.49 -0.10
N ALA A 271 -12.29 14.47 -1.30
CA ALA A 271 -13.01 14.24 -2.53
C ALA A 271 -13.59 12.81 -2.58
N THR A 272 -14.61 12.63 -3.41
CA THR A 272 -15.24 11.32 -3.66
C THR A 272 -15.18 11.02 -5.15
N VAL A 273 -14.54 9.92 -5.51
CA VAL A 273 -14.62 9.35 -6.86
C VAL A 273 -15.72 8.30 -6.85
N GLY A 274 -16.77 8.52 -7.64
CA GLY A 274 -17.89 7.60 -7.74
C GLY A 274 -17.50 6.25 -8.32
N SER A 275 -18.28 5.22 -8.00
CA SER A 275 -18.08 3.88 -8.55
C SER A 275 -18.10 3.90 -10.08
N GLN A 276 -17.19 3.15 -10.69
CA GLN A 276 -16.99 3.04 -12.14
C GLN A 276 -16.69 4.38 -12.84
N ALA A 277 -16.34 5.44 -12.11
CA ALA A 277 -15.91 6.70 -12.71
C ALA A 277 -14.53 6.53 -13.37
N VAL A 278 -14.34 7.19 -14.51
CA VAL A 278 -13.04 7.34 -15.18
C VAL A 278 -12.61 8.79 -15.04
N VAL A 279 -11.53 9.01 -14.31
CA VAL A 279 -11.02 10.34 -13.96
C VAL A 279 -9.67 10.54 -14.62
N THR A 280 -9.60 11.57 -15.46
CA THR A 280 -8.41 11.95 -16.24
C THR A 280 -8.10 13.44 -16.11
N LYS A 281 -8.75 14.13 -15.18
CA LYS A 281 -8.58 15.54 -14.86
C LYS A 281 -8.54 15.71 -13.35
N ASP A 282 -7.91 16.78 -12.89
CA ASP A 282 -7.86 17.11 -11.47
C ASP A 282 -9.28 17.25 -10.88
N VAL A 283 -9.43 16.79 -9.65
CA VAL A 283 -10.66 16.85 -8.86
C VAL A 283 -10.39 17.77 -7.67
N PRO A 284 -11.10 18.90 -7.54
CA PRO A 284 -10.90 19.80 -6.40
C PRO A 284 -11.27 19.15 -5.06
N GLU A 285 -10.74 19.72 -3.98
CA GLU A 285 -11.01 19.32 -2.61
C GLU A 285 -12.52 19.26 -2.30
N GLY A 286 -12.95 18.22 -1.57
CA GLY A 286 -14.34 18.01 -1.15
C GLY A 286 -15.32 17.70 -2.28
N MET A 287 -14.91 17.75 -3.54
CA MET A 287 -15.78 17.52 -4.69
C MET A 287 -16.10 16.04 -4.88
N THR A 288 -17.23 15.78 -5.54
CA THR A 288 -17.56 14.43 -6.01
C THR A 288 -17.45 14.38 -7.53
N VAL A 289 -16.67 13.43 -8.05
CA VAL A 289 -16.56 13.17 -9.49
C VAL A 289 -17.24 11.84 -9.83
N VAL A 290 -18.05 11.82 -10.89
CA VAL A 290 -18.76 10.62 -11.36
C VAL A 290 -18.64 10.47 -12.88
N GLY A 291 -18.90 9.27 -13.40
CA GLY A 291 -18.84 9.00 -14.84
C GLY A 291 -17.48 9.40 -15.42
N LEU A 292 -17.48 10.14 -16.54
CA LEU A 292 -16.26 10.68 -17.14
C LEU A 292 -16.06 12.14 -16.70
N ASN A 293 -15.18 12.37 -15.71
CA ASN A 293 -14.79 13.70 -15.21
C ASN A 293 -15.95 14.64 -14.80
N LYS A 294 -17.18 14.15 -14.58
CA LYS A 294 -18.31 15.00 -14.21
C LYS A 294 -18.23 15.33 -12.73
N LEU A 295 -17.90 16.58 -12.42
CA LEU A 295 -17.99 17.10 -11.07
C LEU A 295 -19.47 17.34 -10.71
N LEU A 296 -19.83 16.93 -9.50
CA LEU A 296 -21.11 17.23 -8.88
C LEU A 296 -20.96 18.50 -8.05
N ASP A 297 -21.97 19.37 -8.12
CA ASP A 297 -22.02 20.60 -7.33
C ASP A 297 -22.03 20.28 -5.83
N PRO A 298 -21.12 20.86 -5.01
CA PRO A 298 -21.13 20.66 -3.56
C PRO A 298 -22.43 21.11 -2.87
N ASN A 299 -23.21 21.97 -3.51
CA ASN A 299 -24.45 22.53 -2.96
C ASN A 299 -25.71 21.70 -3.28
N ILE A 300 -25.55 20.48 -3.81
CA ILE A 300 -26.69 19.63 -4.21
C ILE A 300 -27.64 19.34 -3.04
N SER A 301 -27.17 19.29 -1.79
CA SER A 301 -28.05 19.29 -0.61
C SER A 301 -27.31 19.60 0.71
N PRO A 302 -28.00 20.16 1.74
CA PRO A 302 -27.45 20.35 3.08
C PRO A 302 -26.93 19.05 3.72
N ALA A 303 -27.64 17.93 3.53
CA ALA A 303 -27.22 16.62 4.04
C ALA A 303 -25.89 16.15 3.43
N ARG A 304 -25.63 16.47 2.15
CA ARG A 304 -24.36 16.16 1.49
C ARG A 304 -23.25 17.07 2.00
N GLN A 305 -23.53 18.36 2.22
CA GLN A 305 -22.58 19.29 2.83
C GLN A 305 -22.16 18.81 4.22
N ASP A 306 -23.10 18.37 5.07
CA ASP A 306 -22.79 17.80 6.38
C ASP A 306 -21.95 16.53 6.28
N THR A 307 -22.21 15.67 5.28
CA THR A 307 -21.41 14.47 5.05
C THR A 307 -19.98 14.81 4.63
N VAL A 308 -19.80 15.76 3.72
CA VAL A 308 -18.48 16.23 3.27
C VAL A 308 -17.75 16.89 4.43
N LYS A 309 -18.44 17.75 5.18
CA LYS A 309 -17.93 18.43 6.37
C LYS A 309 -17.50 17.43 7.44
N LYS A 310 -18.33 16.45 7.78
CA LYS A 310 -17.96 15.36 8.72
C LYS A 310 -16.75 14.54 8.23
N ARG A 311 -16.65 14.27 6.94
CA ARG A 311 -15.47 13.58 6.36
C ARG A 311 -14.22 14.43 6.45
N ILE A 312 -14.33 15.75 6.33
CA ILE A 312 -13.20 16.67 6.41
C ILE A 312 -12.81 16.93 7.87
N GLU A 313 -13.79 17.09 8.77
CA GLU A 313 -13.61 17.60 10.12
C GLU A 313 -13.56 16.52 11.20
N THR A 314 -14.50 15.55 11.20
CA THR A 314 -14.82 14.90 12.48
C THR A 314 -14.10 13.60 12.78
N TRP A 315 -13.45 12.88 11.86
CA TRP A 315 -12.58 11.73 12.20
C TRP A 315 -13.17 10.60 13.08
N GLN A 316 -14.40 10.72 13.59
CA GLN A 316 -14.89 10.01 14.77
C GLN A 316 -16.17 9.26 14.40
N TYR A 317 -16.08 7.95 14.47
CA TYR A 317 -17.21 7.11 14.83
C TYR A 317 -16.94 6.62 16.26
N GLU A 318 -17.83 6.95 17.20
CA GLU A 318 -17.81 6.31 18.52
C GLU A 318 -18.08 4.82 18.33
N VAL A 319 -17.07 3.99 18.56
CA VAL A 319 -17.24 2.54 18.63
C VAL A 319 -17.13 2.15 20.10
N ASN A 320 -18.26 1.74 20.70
CA ASN A 320 -18.33 1.24 22.07
C ASN A 320 -17.86 2.23 23.17
N GLY A 321 -18.29 3.49 23.10
CA GLY A 321 -18.10 4.46 24.20
C GLY A 321 -16.72 5.11 24.28
N TYR A 322 -15.98 5.15 23.15
CA TYR A 322 -14.72 5.89 23.04
C TYR A 322 -14.83 6.98 21.97
N SER A 323 -14.51 8.22 22.35
CA SER A 323 -14.18 9.30 21.41
C SER A 323 -12.71 9.16 20.99
N ILE A 324 -12.43 9.28 19.69
CA ILE A 324 -11.06 9.17 19.11
C ILE A 324 -10.29 10.47 19.33
#